data_AF-A0A2V3IC78-F1
#
_entry.id   AF-A0A2V3IC78-F1
#
_cell.length_a   1.000
_cell.length_b   1.000
_cell.length_c   1.000
_cell.angle_alpha   90.00
_cell.angle_beta   90.00
_cell.angle_gamma   90.00
#
_symmetry.space_group_name_H-M   'P 1'
#
loop_
_entity.id
_entity.type
_entity.pdbx_description
1 polymer ?
#
loop_
_entity_poly.entity_id
_entity_poly.type
_entity_poly.pdbx_seq_one_letter_code
_entity_poly.pdbx_strand_id
1 'polypeptide(L)'
;MPQNSFIIANTNLPQLEFVVEYSWSSTQSDLDTSTRFLDANVGFRCSPDKDYIAFSGDDVSSGGKETITIDVMEAFEEYQLSGSTSVAAFAGWHGSENEGDATLKVFLRKKSDQALISGAVLSSTISPGTQNGCAATAVGTVQIIRAQHHTRFALVEA
;
A
#
# COMPACT_ATOMS: atom_id res chain seq x y z
N MET A 1 -23.04 -0.09 -3.22
CA MET A 1 -21.74 -0.38 -2.54
C MET A 1 -20.68 0.49 -3.20
N PRO A 2 -19.70 1.07 -2.47
CA PRO A 2 -18.53 1.68 -3.13
C PRO A 2 -17.88 0.64 -4.03
N GLN A 3 -17.72 0.94 -5.32
CA GLN A 3 -17.32 -0.04 -6.34
C GLN A 3 -15.85 -0.50 -6.20
N ASN A 4 -14.99 0.26 -5.51
CA ASN A 4 -13.56 -0.02 -5.37
C ASN A 4 -13.24 -0.70 -4.02
N SER A 5 -13.76 -1.91 -3.80
CA SER A 5 -13.49 -2.66 -2.56
C SER A 5 -13.63 -4.16 -2.73
N PHE A 6 -12.94 -4.93 -1.86
CA PHE A 6 -13.12 -6.37 -1.72
C PHE A 6 -13.30 -6.77 -0.25
N ILE A 7 -13.77 -8.00 -0.02
CA ILE A 7 -14.02 -8.57 1.30
C ILE A 7 -13.30 -9.91 1.41
N ILE A 8 -12.71 -10.19 2.57
CA ILE A 8 -12.11 -11.47 2.91
C ILE A 8 -12.68 -12.00 4.23
N ALA A 9 -12.80 -13.33 4.35
CA ALA A 9 -13.17 -13.95 5.62
C ALA A 9 -12.07 -13.74 6.66
N ASN A 10 -12.45 -13.40 7.90
CA ASN A 10 -11.49 -13.17 8.99
C ASN A 10 -10.63 -14.42 9.29
N THR A 11 -11.15 -15.62 9.01
CA THR A 11 -10.42 -16.89 9.19
C THR A 11 -9.22 -17.03 8.26
N ASN A 12 -9.17 -16.28 7.15
CA ASN A 12 -8.06 -16.35 6.20
C ASN A 12 -6.96 -15.35 6.53
N LEU A 13 -7.29 -14.22 7.19
CA LEU A 13 -6.34 -13.13 7.45
C LEU A 13 -4.99 -13.55 8.06
N PRO A 14 -4.92 -14.50 9.02
CA PRO A 14 -3.62 -14.90 9.58
C PRO A 14 -2.62 -15.44 8.54
N GLN A 15 -3.12 -15.97 7.42
CA GLN A 15 -2.32 -16.56 6.34
C GLN A 15 -2.01 -15.55 5.21
N LEU A 16 -2.52 -14.32 5.30
CA LEU A 16 -2.47 -13.32 4.24
C LEU A 16 -1.72 -12.08 4.69
N GLU A 17 -1.01 -11.47 3.76
CA GLU A 17 -0.45 -10.13 3.91
C GLU A 17 -1.15 -9.18 2.93
N PHE A 18 -1.26 -7.92 3.34
CA PHE A 18 -1.76 -6.84 2.51
C PHE A 18 -0.59 -6.13 1.85
N VAL A 19 -0.68 -5.87 0.55
CA VAL A 19 0.40 -5.25 -0.23
C VAL A 19 -0.10 -3.97 -0.85
N VAL A 20 0.69 -2.91 -0.73
CA VAL A 20 0.58 -1.65 -1.46
C VAL A 20 1.73 -1.63 -2.47
N GLU A 21 1.41 -1.63 -3.76
CA GLU A 21 2.37 -1.59 -4.86
C GLU A 21 2.19 -0.28 -5.63
N TYR A 22 3.30 0.42 -5.83
CA TYR A 22 3.41 1.58 -6.70
C TYR A 22 4.21 1.13 -7.92
N SER A 23 3.76 1.50 -9.10
CA SER A 23 4.46 1.18 -10.34
C SER A 23 4.29 2.29 -11.36
N TRP A 24 5.25 2.41 -12.27
CA TRP A 24 5.24 3.46 -13.27
C TRP A 24 5.55 2.93 -14.66
N SER A 25 5.36 3.78 -15.67
CA SER A 25 5.59 3.40 -17.05
C SER A 25 7.08 3.33 -17.39
N SER A 26 7.41 2.62 -18.46
CA SER A 26 8.80 2.39 -18.91
C SER A 26 9.56 3.65 -19.34
N THR A 27 8.88 4.79 -19.47
CA THR A 27 9.50 6.08 -19.82
C THR A 27 9.75 7.00 -18.62
N GLN A 28 9.25 6.61 -17.44
CA GLN A 28 9.42 7.32 -16.18
C GLN A 28 10.38 6.52 -15.30
N SER A 29 11.04 7.16 -14.35
CA SER A 29 11.93 6.51 -13.38
C SER A 29 11.85 7.20 -12.02
N ASP A 30 12.25 6.48 -10.99
CA ASP A 30 12.57 7.05 -9.67
C ASP A 30 11.35 7.71 -8.99
N LEU A 31 10.33 6.87 -8.74
CA LEU A 31 9.16 7.25 -7.96
C LEU A 31 9.37 6.84 -6.50
N ASP A 32 9.73 7.79 -5.63
CA ASP A 32 9.75 7.50 -4.20
C ASP A 32 8.34 7.38 -3.64
N THR A 33 8.16 6.39 -2.77
CA THR A 33 6.89 6.14 -2.11
C THR A 33 6.99 6.27 -0.60
N SER A 34 5.84 6.50 0.02
CA SER A 34 5.66 6.45 1.47
C SER A 34 4.29 5.86 1.78
N THR A 35 4.25 4.93 2.72
CA THR A 35 3.00 4.34 3.21
C THR A 35 2.94 4.45 4.72
N ARG A 36 1.85 5.05 5.20
CA ARG A 36 1.60 5.24 6.63
C ARG A 36 0.53 4.29 7.11
N PHE A 37 0.82 3.60 8.21
CA PHE A 37 -0.12 2.70 8.86
C PHE A 37 0.14 2.69 10.37
N LEU A 38 -0.89 3.08 11.13
CA LEU A 38 -0.79 3.28 12.58
C LEU A 38 0.33 4.28 12.91
N ASP A 39 1.35 3.88 13.66
CA ASP A 39 2.49 4.74 14.01
C ASP A 39 3.71 4.55 13.10
N ALA A 40 3.58 3.74 12.05
CA ALA A 40 4.63 3.46 11.07
C ALA A 40 4.54 4.37 9.86
N ASN A 41 5.72 4.68 9.30
CA ASN A 41 5.86 5.34 8.01
C ASN A 41 7.07 4.77 7.28
N VAL A 42 6.81 3.95 6.26
CA VAL A 42 7.84 3.23 5.50
C VAL A 42 7.89 3.72 4.05
N GLY A 43 9.07 3.64 3.44
CA GLY A 43 9.33 4.17 2.10
C GLY A 43 10.73 4.77 1.98
N PHE A 44 11.08 5.31 0.82
CA PHE A 44 12.39 5.91 0.61
C PHE A 44 12.64 7.06 1.61
N ARG A 45 13.73 6.93 2.39
CA ARG A 45 14.12 7.89 3.45
C ARG A 45 13.00 8.22 4.44
N CYS A 46 12.04 7.32 4.64
CA CYS A 46 11.03 7.42 5.69
C CYS A 46 11.55 6.78 7.00
N SER A 47 10.84 7.01 8.10
CA SER A 47 11.11 6.41 9.41
C SER A 47 9.85 6.45 10.29
N PRO A 48 9.68 5.51 11.24
CA PRO A 48 10.39 4.24 11.42
C PRO A 48 9.63 3.05 10.78
N ASP A 49 10.38 2.01 10.41
CA ASP A 49 9.85 0.67 10.12
C ASP A 49 9.30 0.02 11.40
N LYS A 50 8.32 -0.89 11.26
CA LYS A 50 7.74 -1.69 12.35
C LYS A 50 7.61 -3.14 11.91
N ASP A 51 7.52 -4.08 12.85
CA ASP A 51 7.51 -5.52 12.54
C ASP A 51 6.34 -5.92 11.61
N TYR A 52 5.20 -5.23 11.70
CA TYR A 52 4.01 -5.50 10.89
C TYR A 52 4.01 -4.79 9.52
N ILE A 53 5.02 -3.98 9.17
CA ILE A 53 5.06 -3.24 7.89
C ILE A 53 6.49 -3.09 7.36
N ALA A 54 6.70 -3.50 6.11
CA ALA A 54 8.02 -3.49 5.47
C ALA A 54 7.98 -2.90 4.06
N PHE A 55 9.01 -2.14 3.73
CA PHE A 55 9.26 -1.59 2.40
C PHE A 55 10.24 -2.50 1.63
N SER A 56 9.97 -2.78 0.35
CA SER A 56 10.82 -3.65 -0.47
C SER A 56 12.17 -3.07 -0.83
N GLY A 57 12.35 -1.76 -0.63
CA GLY A 57 13.50 -1.01 -1.11
C GLY A 57 13.12 -0.10 -2.26
N ASP A 58 14.02 0.86 -2.48
CA ASP A 58 13.94 1.91 -3.46
C ASP A 58 14.28 1.39 -4.87
N ASP A 59 13.40 1.61 -5.84
CA ASP A 59 13.58 1.22 -7.23
C ASP A 59 13.70 2.47 -8.12
N VAL A 60 14.94 2.80 -8.50
CA VAL A 60 15.24 3.96 -9.35
C VAL A 60 15.15 3.67 -10.85
N SER A 61 14.73 2.45 -11.24
CA SER A 61 14.75 2.03 -12.65
C SER A 61 13.58 2.58 -13.47
N SER A 62 13.74 2.60 -14.79
CA SER A 62 12.65 2.98 -15.68
C SER A 62 11.58 1.89 -15.76
N GLY A 63 10.30 2.26 -15.55
CA GLY A 63 9.20 1.29 -15.45
C GLY A 63 9.28 0.35 -14.25
N GLY A 64 9.98 0.77 -13.20
CA GLY A 64 10.15 0.04 -11.96
C GLY A 64 8.90 0.01 -11.10
N LYS A 65 9.07 -0.54 -9.89
CA LYS A 65 8.02 -0.64 -8.90
C LYS A 65 8.55 -0.70 -7.47
N GLU A 66 7.73 -0.22 -6.56
CA GLU A 66 7.98 -0.26 -5.13
C GLU A 66 6.81 -0.93 -4.41
N THR A 67 7.10 -1.74 -3.39
CA THR A 67 6.07 -2.47 -2.64
C THR A 67 6.23 -2.28 -1.14
N ILE A 68 5.09 -2.16 -0.46
CA ILE A 68 4.97 -2.16 0.99
C ILE A 68 4.08 -3.32 1.38
N THR A 69 4.56 -4.16 2.29
CA THR A 69 3.82 -5.31 2.83
C THR A 69 3.37 -5.01 4.25
N ILE A 70 2.13 -5.33 4.58
CA ILE A 70 1.51 -5.08 5.87
C ILE A 70 0.88 -6.38 6.41
N ASP A 71 1.29 -6.80 7.60
CA ASP A 71 0.59 -7.82 8.37
C ASP A 71 -0.58 -7.20 9.13
N VAL A 72 -1.73 -7.17 8.46
CA VAL A 72 -2.95 -6.59 9.03
C VAL A 72 -3.36 -7.32 10.31
N MET A 73 -3.18 -8.64 10.39
CA MET A 73 -3.64 -9.36 11.57
C MET A 73 -2.77 -9.03 12.78
N GLU A 74 -1.44 -9.05 12.61
CA GLU A 74 -0.50 -8.67 13.66
C GLU A 74 -0.75 -7.25 14.17
N ALA A 75 -0.95 -6.30 13.27
CA ALA A 75 -1.27 -4.92 13.64
C ALA A 75 -2.60 -4.77 14.42
N PHE A 76 -3.63 -5.54 14.06
CA PHE A 76 -4.89 -5.55 14.81
C PHE A 76 -4.73 -6.14 16.22
N GLU A 77 -3.86 -7.14 16.39
CA GLU A 77 -3.57 -7.77 17.68
C GLU A 77 -2.73 -6.86 18.58
N GLU A 78 -1.63 -6.31 18.04
CA GLU A 78 -0.69 -5.44 18.78
C GLU A 78 -1.39 -4.16 19.27
N TYR A 79 -2.16 -3.51 18.40
CA TYR A 79 -2.81 -2.23 18.70
C TYR A 79 -4.24 -2.38 19.24
N GLN A 80 -4.71 -3.62 19.45
CA GLN A 80 -6.07 -3.91 19.92
C GLN A 80 -7.16 -3.18 19.12
N LEU A 81 -6.98 -3.08 17.80
CA LEU A 81 -7.85 -2.28 16.95
C LEU A 81 -9.26 -2.86 16.91
N SER A 82 -10.26 -2.03 17.19
CA SER A 82 -11.67 -2.38 17.02
C SER A 82 -12.29 -1.63 15.84
N GLY A 83 -12.97 -2.35 14.94
CA GLY A 83 -13.77 -1.74 13.89
C GLY A 83 -12.97 -1.40 12.63
N SER A 84 -12.30 -0.25 12.58
CA SER A 84 -11.66 0.23 11.35
C SER A 84 -10.33 0.93 11.56
N THR A 85 -9.48 0.85 10.54
CA THR A 85 -8.21 1.58 10.43
C THR A 85 -7.96 1.96 8.97
N SER A 86 -6.91 2.73 8.69
CA SER A 86 -6.57 3.18 7.35
C SER A 86 -5.08 3.10 7.07
N VAL A 87 -4.76 2.74 5.83
CA VAL A 87 -3.41 2.85 5.26
C VAL A 87 -3.41 4.04 4.31
N ALA A 88 -2.54 5.03 4.55
CA ALA A 88 -2.41 6.20 3.69
C ALA A 88 -1.20 6.03 2.76
N ALA A 89 -1.42 6.28 1.47
CA ALA A 89 -0.45 6.13 0.40
C ALA A 89 0.02 7.51 -0.08
N PHE A 90 1.34 7.66 -0.21
CA PHE A 90 2.00 8.88 -0.66
C PHE A 90 3.04 8.52 -1.73
N ALA A 91 3.19 9.39 -2.73
CA ALA A 91 4.17 9.19 -3.78
C ALA A 91 4.59 10.51 -4.41
N GLY A 92 5.77 10.53 -5.00
CA GLY A 92 6.12 11.55 -5.97
C GLY A 92 7.36 11.17 -6.76
N TRP A 93 7.78 12.06 -7.65
CA TRP A 93 8.95 11.88 -8.50
C TRP A 93 10.22 12.47 -7.90
N HIS A 94 11.30 11.69 -7.93
CA HIS A 94 12.63 12.14 -7.56
C HIS A 94 13.46 12.43 -8.81
N GLY A 95 13.59 13.71 -9.16
CA GLY A 95 14.48 14.15 -10.25
C GLY A 95 14.19 13.54 -11.63
N SER A 96 12.99 13.00 -11.84
CA SER A 96 12.59 12.37 -13.10
C SER A 96 12.41 13.41 -14.20
N GLU A 97 13.04 13.23 -15.36
CA GLU A 97 12.86 14.14 -16.51
C GLU A 97 11.49 13.96 -17.20
N ASN A 98 10.84 12.80 -16.97
CA ASN A 98 9.52 12.47 -17.46
C ASN A 98 8.61 12.11 -16.28
N GLU A 99 8.09 13.12 -15.59
CA GLU A 99 7.08 12.94 -14.56
C GLU A 99 5.70 12.69 -15.18
N GLY A 100 4.79 12.09 -14.40
CA GLY A 100 3.40 11.91 -14.82
C GLY A 100 2.62 11.00 -13.88
N ASP A 101 1.51 10.45 -14.38
CA ASP A 101 0.72 9.50 -13.63
C ASP A 101 1.49 8.20 -13.35
N ALA A 102 1.13 7.55 -12.24
CA ALA A 102 1.61 6.22 -11.86
C ALA A 102 0.42 5.33 -11.49
N THR A 103 0.68 4.07 -11.16
CA THR A 103 -0.35 3.12 -10.73
C THR A 103 -0.17 2.77 -9.26
N LEU A 104 -1.23 2.96 -8.48
CA LEU A 104 -1.36 2.41 -7.13
C LEU A 104 -2.22 1.15 -7.19
N LYS A 105 -1.64 0.02 -6.79
CA LYS A 105 -2.32 -1.27 -6.72
C LYS A 105 -2.26 -1.79 -5.29
N VAL A 106 -3.40 -2.24 -4.79
CA VAL A 106 -3.48 -2.83 -3.45
C VAL A 106 -4.12 -4.20 -3.50
N PHE A 107 -3.54 -5.18 -2.79
CA PHE A 107 -3.99 -6.56 -2.90
C PHE A 107 -3.66 -7.41 -1.68
N LEU A 108 -4.31 -8.57 -1.59
CA LEU A 108 -3.94 -9.64 -0.66
C LEU A 108 -3.16 -10.74 -1.37
N ARG A 109 -2.13 -11.25 -0.72
CA ARG A 109 -1.43 -12.48 -1.14
C ARG A 109 -1.18 -13.39 0.06
N LYS A 110 -0.92 -14.67 -0.19
CA LYS A 110 -0.55 -15.63 0.86
C LYS A 110 0.86 -15.36 1.34
N LYS A 111 1.07 -15.41 2.66
CA LYS A 111 2.42 -15.29 3.26
C LYS A 111 3.35 -16.45 2.85
N SER A 112 2.80 -17.63 2.55
CA SER A 112 3.58 -18.86 2.33
C SER A 112 4.30 -18.94 0.99
N ASP A 113 3.63 -18.50 -0.08
CA ASP A 113 4.08 -18.65 -1.47
C ASP A 113 3.92 -17.35 -2.27
N GLN A 114 3.53 -16.25 -1.61
CA GLN A 114 3.23 -14.96 -2.21
C GLN A 114 2.16 -15.02 -3.31
N ALA A 115 1.35 -16.08 -3.36
CA ALA A 115 0.30 -16.22 -4.35
C ALA A 115 -0.82 -15.20 -4.11
N LEU A 116 -1.16 -14.47 -5.16
CA LEU A 116 -2.24 -13.49 -5.17
C LEU A 116 -3.58 -14.15 -4.84
N ILE A 117 -4.37 -13.51 -3.97
CA ILE A 117 -5.74 -13.94 -3.70
C ILE A 117 -6.66 -13.42 -4.81
N SER A 118 -7.27 -14.35 -5.55
CA SER A 118 -8.19 -14.02 -6.64
C SER A 118 -9.33 -13.13 -6.14
N GLY A 119 -9.58 -12.03 -6.85
CA GLY A 119 -10.62 -11.05 -6.50
C GLY A 119 -10.28 -10.10 -5.35
N ALA A 120 -9.10 -10.22 -4.73
CA ALA A 120 -8.64 -9.33 -3.66
C ALA A 120 -7.58 -8.36 -4.19
N VAL A 121 -7.92 -7.62 -5.25
CA VAL A 121 -7.06 -6.64 -5.91
C VAL A 121 -7.87 -5.40 -6.25
N LEU A 122 -7.33 -4.24 -5.93
CA LEU A 122 -7.83 -2.93 -6.36
C LEU A 122 -6.67 -2.17 -7.01
N SER A 123 -7.00 -1.29 -7.94
CA SER A 123 -6.01 -0.45 -8.62
C SER A 123 -6.62 0.91 -8.92
N SER A 124 -5.80 1.94 -8.90
CA SER A 124 -6.14 3.27 -9.38
C SER A 124 -4.93 3.91 -10.05
N THR A 125 -5.21 4.83 -10.97
CA THR A 125 -4.20 5.75 -11.51
C THR A 125 -4.03 6.88 -10.51
N ILE A 126 -2.78 7.17 -10.15
CA ILE A 126 -2.44 8.22 -9.20
C ILE A 126 -1.66 9.33 -9.90
N SER A 127 -1.74 10.53 -9.36
CA SER A 127 -0.94 11.69 -9.80
C SER A 127 0.04 12.06 -8.69
N PRO A 128 1.27 11.49 -8.71
CA PRO A 128 2.30 11.80 -7.74
C PRO A 128 2.77 13.25 -7.84
N GLY A 129 3.30 13.79 -6.73
CA GLY A 129 3.95 15.11 -6.74
C GLY A 129 5.44 15.01 -7.07
N THR A 130 6.23 15.93 -6.53
CA THR A 130 7.71 15.88 -6.57
C THR A 130 8.30 15.87 -5.16
N GLN A 131 9.48 15.27 -4.97
CA GLN A 131 10.13 15.17 -3.66
C GLN A 131 11.65 14.98 -3.72
N ASN A 132 12.27 15.13 -2.55
CA ASN A 132 13.71 14.94 -2.30
C ASN A 132 14.00 14.05 -1.07
N GLY A 133 13.00 13.32 -0.58
CA GLY A 133 13.03 12.53 0.65
C GLY A 133 11.72 11.76 0.80
N CYS A 134 11.32 11.42 2.03
CA CYS A 134 10.07 10.69 2.27
C CYS A 134 8.87 11.38 1.59
N ALA A 135 8.18 10.64 0.71
CA ALA A 135 7.11 11.19 -0.09
C ALA A 135 5.96 11.74 0.79
N ALA A 136 5.40 12.88 0.38
CA ALA A 136 4.40 13.61 1.17
C ALA A 136 3.12 13.98 0.40
N THR A 137 3.10 13.79 -0.92
CA THR A 137 1.90 14.00 -1.73
C THR A 137 0.97 12.80 -1.58
N ALA A 138 -0.23 13.03 -1.02
CA ALA A 138 -1.21 11.97 -0.83
C ALA A 138 -1.75 11.51 -2.18
N VAL A 139 -1.78 10.19 -2.40
CA VAL A 139 -2.22 9.57 -3.66
C VAL A 139 -3.30 8.51 -3.47
N GLY A 140 -3.60 8.13 -2.24
CA GLY A 140 -4.73 7.26 -1.94
C GLY A 140 -4.83 6.90 -0.46
N THR A 141 -5.96 6.34 -0.08
CA THR A 141 -6.19 5.79 1.25
C THR A 141 -6.95 4.48 1.14
N VAL A 142 -6.47 3.45 1.85
CA VAL A 142 -7.18 2.18 1.96
C VAL A 142 -7.83 2.12 3.33
N GLN A 143 -9.16 2.04 3.33
CA GLN A 143 -9.95 1.79 4.54
C GLN A 143 -10.02 0.28 4.78
N ILE A 144 -9.58 -0.15 5.96
CA ILE A 144 -9.66 -1.54 6.44
C ILE A 144 -10.73 -1.59 7.52
N ILE A 145 -11.84 -2.25 7.21
CA ILE A 145 -13.02 -2.32 8.08
C ILE A 145 -13.24 -3.78 8.48
N ARG A 146 -12.98 -4.09 9.75
CA ARG A 146 -13.16 -5.40 10.34
C ARG A 146 -14.55 -5.52 10.96
N ALA A 147 -15.38 -6.36 10.36
CA ALA A 147 -16.64 -6.81 10.92
C ALA A 147 -16.46 -8.14 11.67
N GLN A 148 -17.55 -8.69 12.21
CA GLN A 148 -17.52 -9.91 13.02
C GLN A 148 -16.90 -11.11 12.27
N HIS A 149 -17.24 -11.31 11.00
CA HIS A 149 -16.83 -12.51 10.24
C HIS A 149 -15.94 -12.20 9.03
N HIS A 150 -15.83 -10.94 8.65
CA HIS A 150 -15.11 -10.53 7.46
C HIS A 150 -14.41 -9.20 7.65
N THR A 151 -13.40 -8.96 6.83
CA THR A 151 -12.70 -7.69 6.74
C THR A 151 -12.82 -7.17 5.32
N ARG A 152 -13.17 -5.89 5.20
CA ARG A 152 -13.32 -5.18 3.94
C ARG A 152 -12.14 -4.25 3.75
N PHE A 153 -11.61 -4.24 2.54
CA PHE A 153 -10.59 -3.30 2.08
C PHE A 153 -11.22 -2.43 1.00
N ALA A 154 -11.17 -1.11 1.16
CA ALA A 154 -11.72 -0.17 0.19
C ALA A 154 -10.67 0.89 -0.15
N LEU A 155 -10.32 1.01 -1.42
CA LEU A 155 -9.41 2.03 -1.92
C LEU A 155 -10.20 3.29 -2.25
N VAL A 156 -9.78 4.40 -1.65
CA VAL A 156 -10.32 5.74 -1.84
C VAL A 156 -9.22 6.59 -2.46
N GLU A 157 -9.52 7.22 -3.58
CA GLU A 157 -8.61 8.14 -4.27
C GLU A 157 -8.43 9.43 -3.45
N ALA A 158 -7.28 10.08 -3.61
CA ALA A 158 -6.92 11.31 -2.88
C ALA A 158 -7.67 12.54 -3.41
#